data_AF-A0A519HPP9-F1
#
_entry.id   AF-A0A519HPP9-F1
#
_cell.length_a   1.000
_cell.length_b   1.000
_cell.length_c   1.000
_cell.angle_alpha   90.00
_cell.angle_beta   90.00
_cell.angle_gamma   90.00
#
_symmetry.space_group_name_H-M   'P 1'
#
loop_
_entity.id
_entity.type
_entity.pdbx_description
1 polymer ?
#
loop_
_entity_poly.entity_id
_entity_poly.type
_entity_poly.pdbx_seq_one_letter_code
_entity_poly.pdbx_strand_id
1 'polypeptide(L)' 'MNAKTEAPSYNPNEIEAAARAYWAERDAYRVTEDASKPPKERFYACSMLPYPSGKLHMGHVRN' A
#
# COMPACT_ATOMS: atom_id res chain seq x y z
N MET A 1 33.49 -7.21 28.39
CA MET A 1 32.59 -6.10 28.03
C MET A 1 31.78 -6.58 26.84
N ASN A 2 30.53 -7.02 27.04
CA ASN A 2 29.71 -7.53 25.94
C ASN A 2 28.82 -6.40 25.43
N ALA A 3 29.09 -5.93 24.21
CA ALA A 3 28.21 -5.00 23.52
C ALA A 3 26.89 -5.74 23.23
N LYS A 4 25.80 -5.28 23.86
CA LYS A 4 24.45 -5.61 23.38
C LYS A 4 24.29 -4.89 22.04
N THR A 5 24.16 -5.64 20.96
CA THR A 5 23.76 -5.10 19.67
C THR A 5 22.33 -4.58 19.81
N GLU A 6 22.14 -3.27 19.96
CA GLU A 6 20.81 -2.65 19.91
C GLU A 6 20.23 -2.86 18.51
N ALA A 7 18.99 -3.33 18.44
CA ALA A 7 18.26 -3.37 17.18
C ALA A 7 18.14 -1.94 16.64
N PRO A 8 18.30 -1.72 15.32
CA PRO A 8 18.20 -0.40 14.74
C PRO A 8 16.83 0.22 15.06
N SER A 9 16.83 1.51 15.38
CA SER A 9 15.59 2.27 15.61
C SER A 9 14.71 2.23 14.36
N TYR A 10 13.40 2.11 14.56
CA TYR A 10 12.43 2.05 13.47
C TYR A 10 12.43 3.34 12.64
N ASN A 11 12.75 3.24 11.35
CA ASN A 11 12.67 4.34 10.40
C ASN A 11 11.56 4.07 9.35
N PRO A 12 10.33 4.60 9.54
CA PRO A 12 9.22 4.35 8.63
C PRO A 12 9.48 4.85 7.21
N ASN A 13 10.21 5.96 7.06
CA ASN A 13 10.43 6.57 5.74
C ASN A 13 11.22 5.63 4.81
N GLU A 14 12.27 4.99 5.34
CA GLU A 14 13.09 4.03 4.58
C GLU A 14 12.32 2.74 4.29
N ILE A 15 11.63 2.22 5.31
CA ILE A 15 10.89 0.95 5.22
C ILE A 15 9.74 1.08 4.21
N GLU A 16 8.93 2.15 4.31
CA GLU A 16 7.80 2.35 3.40
C GLU A 16 8.27 2.67 1.98
N ALA A 17 9.38 3.39 1.80
CA ALA A 17 9.94 3.63 0.48
C ALA A 17 10.39 2.33 -0.20
N ALA A 18 11.08 1.45 0.54
CA ALA A 18 11.46 0.13 0.05
C ALA A 18 10.25 -0.74 -0.29
N ALA A 19 9.21 -0.74 0.57
CA ALA A 19 7.97 -1.48 0.32
C ALA A 19 7.24 -1.00 -0.94
N ARG A 20 7.08 0.32 -1.11
CA ARG A 20 6.46 0.90 -2.32
C ARG A 20 7.22 0.54 -3.59
N ALA A 21 8.56 0.59 -3.55
CA ALA A 21 9.40 0.19 -4.68
C ALA A 21 9.24 -1.29 -5.02
N TYR A 22 9.25 -2.16 -4.01
CA TYR A 22 9.06 -3.60 -4.16
C TYR A 22 7.70 -3.96 -4.80
N TRP A 23 6.62 -3.29 -4.38
CA TRP A 23 5.27 -3.50 -4.94
C TRP A 23 5.16 -3.00 -6.38
N ALA A 24 5.77 -1.83 -6.68
CA ALA A 24 5.76 -1.26 -8.03
C ALA A 24 6.51 -2.16 -9.03
N GLU A 25 7.68 -2.69 -8.66
CA GLU A 25 8.48 -3.61 -9.49
C GLU A 25 7.70 -4.86 -9.89
N ARG A 26 6.81 -5.33 -9.01
CA ARG A 26 6.01 -6.55 -9.19
C ARG A 26 4.63 -6.31 -9.77
N ASP A 27 4.29 -5.05 -9.99
CA ASP A 27 2.94 -4.64 -10.38
C ASP A 27 1.87 -5.23 -9.45
N ALA A 28 2.14 -5.19 -8.14
CA ALA A 28 1.44 -6.00 -7.13
C ALA A 28 -0.07 -5.72 -7.03
N TYR A 29 -0.54 -4.60 -7.58
CA TYR A 29 -1.95 -4.21 -7.59
C TYR A 29 -2.62 -4.35 -8.95
N ARG A 30 -1.91 -4.74 -10.01
CA ARG A 30 -2.55 -5.03 -11.30
C ARG A 30 -3.42 -6.27 -11.17
N VAL A 31 -4.66 -6.12 -11.59
CA VAL A 31 -5.63 -7.21 -11.67
C VAL A 31 -6.17 -7.30 -13.09
N THR A 32 -6.53 -8.50 -13.51
CA THR A 32 -7.17 -8.78 -14.80
C THR A 32 -8.40 -9.62 -14.57
N GLU A 33 -9.37 -9.58 -15.50
CA GLU A 33 -10.47 -10.53 -15.46
C GLU A 33 -9.95 -11.94 -15.71
N ASP A 34 -10.28 -12.86 -14.81
CA ASP A 34 -10.00 -14.28 -14.96
C ASP A 34 -11.29 -15.06 -14.80
N ALA A 35 -11.89 -15.42 -15.94
CA ALA A 35 -13.15 -16.16 -16.01
C ALA A 35 -13.07 -17.57 -15.39
N SER A 36 -11.86 -18.13 -15.21
CA SER A 36 -11.67 -19.46 -14.61
C SER A 36 -11.87 -19.49 -13.10
N LYS A 37 -11.75 -18.34 -12.43
CA LYS A 37 -11.90 -18.23 -10.97
C LYS A 37 -13.37 -18.12 -10.53
N PRO A 38 -13.76 -18.72 -9.39
CA PRO A 38 -15.09 -18.56 -8.83
C PRO A 38 -15.46 -17.09 -8.58
N PRO A 39 -16.71 -16.65 -8.84
CA PRO A 39 -17.12 -15.26 -8.63
C PRO A 39 -16.90 -14.75 -7.20
N LYS A 40 -17.04 -15.62 -6.19
CA LYS A 40 -16.86 -15.29 -4.77
C LYS A 40 -15.43 -14.89 -4.38
N GLU A 41 -14.45 -15.19 -5.23
CA GLU A 41 -13.04 -14.82 -5.02
C GLU A 41 -12.71 -13.45 -5.61
N ARG A 42 -13.66 -12.81 -6.31
CA ARG A 42 -13.50 -11.46 -6.87
C ARG A 42 -14.13 -10.45 -5.93
N PHE A 43 -13.46 -9.33 -5.72
CA PHE A 43 -13.96 -8.23 -4.90
C PHE A 43 -13.67 -6.90 -5.58
N TYR A 44 -14.65 -5.99 -5.56
CA TYR A 44 -14.51 -4.64 -6.10
C TYR A 44 -14.72 -3.62 -4.98
N ALA A 45 -13.63 -3.01 -4.52
CA ALA A 45 -13.64 -1.93 -3.54
C ALA A 45 -13.70 -0.58 -4.26
N CYS A 46 -14.72 0.23 -3.98
CA CYS A 46 -14.89 1.55 -4.59
C CYS A 46 -14.92 2.63 -3.51
N SER A 47 -13.87 3.45 -3.46
CA SER A 47 -13.84 4.67 -2.65
C SER A 47 -14.32 5.85 -3.49
N MET A 48 -14.98 6.82 -2.83
CA MET A 48 -15.38 8.06 -3.48
C MET A 48 -14.16 8.80 -4.05
N LEU A 49 -14.17 9.09 -5.36
CA LEU A 49 -13.07 9.81 -6.02
C LEU A 49 -12.99 11.26 -5.53
N PRO A 50 -11.80 11.78 -5.19
CA PRO A 50 -11.65 13.14 -4.71
C PRO A 50 -11.74 14.16 -5.86
N TYR A 51 -12.29 15.35 -5.56
CA TYR A 51 -12.28 16.48 -6.50
C TYR A 51 -10.90 17.16 -6.50
N PRO A 52 -10.39 17.67 -7.64
CA PRO A 52 -9.05 18.30 -7.72
C PRO A 52 -9.02 19.75 -7.18
N SER A 53 -9.47 19.96 -5.94
CA SER A 53 -9.53 21.28 -5.29
C SER A 53 -8.25 21.68 -4.55
N GLY A 54 -7.23 20.82 -4.51
CA GLY A 54 -5.98 21.08 -3.81
C GLY A 54 -5.33 19.80 -3.30
N LYS A 55 -4.66 19.90 -2.14
CA LYS A 55 -4.03 18.74 -1.49
C LYS A 55 -5.06 17.91 -0.73
N LEU A 56 -4.85 16.60 -0.67
CA LEU A 56 -5.65 15.71 0.16
C LEU A 56 -5.47 16.07 1.65
N HIS A 57 -6.59 16.22 2.35
CA HIS A 57 -6.64 16.32 3.81
C HIS A 57 -6.98 14.98 4.49
N MET A 58 -6.85 14.91 5.82
CA MET A 58 -7.11 13.68 6.61
C MET A 58 -8.51 13.08 6.44
N GLY A 59 -9.52 13.89 6.09
CA GLY A 59 -10.83 13.36 5.67
C GLY A 59 -10.80 12.42 4.46
N HIS A 60 -9.91 12.64 3.48
CA HIS A 60 -9.72 11.72 2.36
C HIS A 60 -9.03 10.43 2.79
N VAL A 61 -8.12 10.51 3.76
CA VAL A 61 -7.39 9.33 4.29
C VAL A 61 -8.33 8.39 5.04
N ARG A 62 -9.44 8.90 5.59
CA ARG A 62 -10.45 8.11 6.29
C ARG A 62 -11.44 7.39 5.35
N ASN A 63 -11.60 7.88 4.12
CA ASN A 63 -12.58 7.37 3.16
C ASN A 63 -12.13 6.07 2.46
#